data_AF-A0A146KGD1-F1
#
_entry.id   AF-A0A146KGD1-F1
#
_cell.length_a   1.000
_cell.length_b   1.000
_cell.length_c   1.000
_cell.angle_alpha   90.00
_cell.angle_beta   90.00
_cell.angle_gamma   90.00
#
_symmetry.space_group_name_H-M   'P 1'
#
loop_
_entity.id
_entity.type
_entity.pdbx_description
1 polymer ?
#
loop_
_entity_poly.entity_id
_entity_poly.type
_entity_poly.pdbx_seq_one_letter_code
_entity_poly.pdbx_strand_id
1 'polypeptide(L)'
;MKNCFKTNDSQQNMWFDVCKTSEIGVIDILQDKYLQSVDKRPFKILSINDQHEQPDVTIPGVTALFYAAYYGHKELFTKLLKHEIGCKTKQDLYLPTNEYVKPFQQYIRDLSVQVMFDRHQIQSYSFIPSDSTILQFCAYIHRIDFIELIFEGSTDFSHILNHKNSGAQNLLFLLLKYDKSFSKMAKYVTLFNGQVKYENHLGENVANLAVKCSPKKLSFVLAITDPINYDFAVKKLKELVDVQILEKQMIIRDFIQKCQMKDFSDETRKRALHDQVYLNKDNLAQFGTEESLSFLNKIYDISQNSSFQTEIEEYKQQPVQKEQTTKRLLSMASYVKKSSYRASESEQFQVQQTVLTHHRQNNEDSDLFCRQYNQILYIDS
;
A
#
# COMPACT_ATOMS: atom_id res chain seq x y z
N MET A 1 -14.32 57.50 -7.34
CA MET A 1 -13.90 56.11 -7.06
C MET A 1 -13.61 55.43 -8.39
N LYS A 2 -12.34 55.21 -8.74
CA LYS A 2 -11.97 54.49 -9.96
C LYS A 2 -12.17 53.00 -9.70
N ASN A 3 -13.26 52.42 -10.21
CA ASN A 3 -13.41 50.97 -10.30
C ASN A 3 -12.31 50.44 -11.23
N CYS A 4 -11.20 50.03 -10.62
CA CYS A 4 -10.11 49.37 -11.31
C CYS A 4 -10.64 47.98 -11.72
N PHE A 5 -11.07 47.84 -12.97
CA PHE A 5 -11.46 46.56 -13.53
C PHE A 5 -10.24 45.63 -13.48
N LYS A 6 -10.17 44.76 -12.47
CA LYS A 6 -9.22 43.66 -12.47
C LYS A 6 -9.49 42.85 -13.73
N THR A 7 -8.47 42.65 -14.56
CA THR A 7 -8.56 41.80 -15.75
C THR A 7 -9.03 40.40 -15.34
N ASN A 8 -9.72 39.69 -16.25
CA ASN A 8 -10.26 38.36 -15.97
C ASN A 8 -9.19 37.40 -15.42
N ASP A 9 -7.96 37.50 -15.92
CA ASP A 9 -6.80 36.72 -15.49
C ASP A 9 -6.43 36.97 -14.01
N SER A 10 -6.60 38.21 -13.51
CA SER A 10 -6.32 38.52 -12.11
C SER A 10 -7.28 37.81 -11.15
N GLN A 11 -8.54 37.63 -11.55
CA GLN A 11 -9.52 36.92 -10.74
C GLN A 11 -9.32 35.40 -10.81
N GLN A 12 -8.92 34.86 -11.96
CA GLN A 12 -8.57 33.44 -12.06
C GLN A 12 -7.33 33.10 -11.23
N ASN A 13 -6.31 33.96 -11.24
CA ASN A 13 -5.14 33.78 -10.38
C ASN A 13 -5.53 33.77 -8.90
N MET A 14 -6.42 34.70 -8.50
CA MET A 14 -6.97 34.75 -7.15
C MET A 14 -7.72 33.47 -6.78
N TRP A 15 -8.49 32.87 -7.71
CA TRP A 15 -9.15 31.58 -7.48
C TRP A 15 -8.16 30.49 -7.03
N PHE A 16 -7.05 30.33 -7.76
CA PHE A 16 -6.04 29.32 -7.40
C PHE A 16 -5.25 29.68 -6.15
N ASP A 17 -4.97 30.97 -5.90
CA ASP A 17 -4.29 31.41 -4.68
C ASP A 17 -5.13 31.13 -3.43
N VAL A 18 -6.44 31.34 -3.52
CA VAL A 18 -7.40 31.03 -2.46
C VAL A 18 -7.50 29.51 -2.22
N CYS A 19 -7.34 28.68 -3.26
CA CYS A 19 -7.28 27.22 -3.08
C CYS A 19 -6.06 26.76 -2.27
N LYS A 20 -4.98 27.56 -2.21
CA LYS A 20 -3.81 27.26 -1.37
C LYS A 20 -4.06 27.51 0.11
N THR A 21 -4.91 28.49 0.44
CA THR A 21 -5.22 28.87 1.84
C THR A 21 -6.51 28.24 2.37
N SER A 22 -7.31 27.61 1.50
CA SER A 22 -8.60 26.98 1.83
C SER A 22 -9.63 27.94 2.44
N GLU A 23 -9.64 29.21 2.01
CA GLU A 23 -10.67 30.17 2.40
C GLU A 23 -12.01 29.87 1.72
N ILE A 24 -12.76 28.90 2.26
CA ILE A 24 -13.99 28.34 1.67
C ILE A 24 -15.01 29.44 1.30
N GLY A 25 -15.15 30.49 2.11
CA GLY A 25 -16.08 31.59 1.83
C GLY A 25 -15.76 32.34 0.52
N VAL A 26 -14.47 32.51 0.20
CA VAL A 26 -14.07 33.13 -1.08
C VAL A 26 -14.25 32.16 -2.23
N ILE A 27 -13.99 30.87 -2.00
CA ILE A 27 -14.21 29.79 -2.97
C ILE A 27 -15.70 29.73 -3.37
N ASP A 28 -16.61 29.88 -2.41
CA ASP A 28 -18.05 29.87 -2.69
C ASP A 28 -18.49 31.00 -3.64
N ILE A 29 -17.82 32.15 -3.56
CA ILE A 29 -18.10 33.30 -4.44
C ILE A 29 -17.51 33.08 -5.85
N LEU A 30 -16.36 32.42 -5.94
CA LEU A 30 -15.59 32.29 -7.18
C LEU A 30 -15.87 31.00 -7.96
N GLN A 31 -16.39 29.95 -7.32
CA GLN A 31 -16.52 28.62 -7.91
C GLN A 31 -17.37 28.61 -9.18
N ASP A 32 -18.50 29.32 -9.20
CA ASP A 32 -19.42 29.32 -10.36
C ASP A 32 -18.74 29.80 -11.66
N LYS A 33 -17.68 30.60 -11.53
CA LYS A 33 -16.93 31.14 -12.66
C LYS A 33 -15.71 30.32 -13.05
N TYR A 34 -15.05 29.66 -12.10
CA TYR A 34 -13.73 29.05 -12.31
C TYR A 34 -13.65 27.55 -12.02
N LEU A 35 -14.77 26.91 -11.71
CA LEU A 35 -14.86 25.45 -11.58
C LEU A 35 -14.32 24.76 -12.84
N GLN A 36 -13.52 23.71 -12.67
CA GLN A 36 -12.84 22.99 -13.76
C GLN A 36 -11.86 23.83 -14.59
N SER A 37 -11.66 25.12 -14.25
CA SER A 37 -10.64 25.93 -14.89
C SER A 37 -9.26 25.41 -14.48
N VAL A 38 -8.30 25.59 -15.38
CA VAL A 38 -6.93 25.10 -15.22
C VAL A 38 -6.01 26.29 -14.96
N ASP A 39 -5.07 26.14 -14.04
CA ASP A 39 -4.07 27.17 -13.78
C ASP A 39 -3.09 27.28 -14.95
N LYS A 40 -3.08 28.45 -15.57
CA LYS A 40 -2.24 28.75 -16.75
C LYS A 40 -0.96 29.48 -16.40
N ARG A 41 -0.76 29.82 -15.12
CA ARG A 41 0.45 30.50 -14.66
C ARG A 41 1.65 29.56 -14.81
N PRO A 42 2.86 30.07 -15.09
CA PRO A 42 4.05 29.23 -15.13
C PRO A 42 4.34 28.64 -13.75
N PHE A 43 4.98 27.46 -13.73
CA PHE A 43 5.47 26.86 -12.50
C PHE A 43 6.36 27.86 -11.75
N LYS A 44 6.14 28.00 -10.45
CA LYS A 44 6.90 28.88 -9.56
C LYS A 44 6.90 28.32 -8.13
N ILE A 45 8.02 28.48 -7.44
CA ILE A 45 8.11 28.34 -5.99
C ILE A 45 8.27 29.77 -5.44
N LEU A 46 7.30 30.23 -4.64
CA LEU A 46 7.25 31.62 -4.18
C LEU A 46 7.99 31.80 -2.86
N SER A 47 7.75 30.89 -1.92
CA SER A 47 8.41 30.89 -0.62
C SER A 47 8.49 29.49 -0.04
N ILE A 48 9.53 29.27 0.75
CA ILE A 48 9.56 28.20 1.74
C ILE A 48 9.36 28.94 3.05
N ASN A 49 8.12 29.00 3.51
CA ASN A 49 7.84 29.62 4.79
C ASN A 49 8.26 28.63 5.87
N ASP A 50 9.12 29.02 6.81
CA ASP A 50 9.53 28.16 7.93
C ASP A 50 8.34 27.67 8.78
N GLN A 51 7.19 28.33 8.66
CA GLN A 51 5.93 27.97 9.34
C GLN A 51 5.07 26.95 8.59
N HIS A 52 5.33 26.69 7.31
CA HIS A 52 4.54 25.75 6.51
C HIS A 52 5.36 24.51 6.19
N GLU A 53 4.78 23.33 6.42
CA GLU A 53 5.41 22.05 6.07
C GLU A 53 5.60 21.87 4.55
N GLN A 54 4.99 22.73 3.72
CA GLN A 54 5.07 22.66 2.27
C GLN A 54 5.33 24.04 1.65
N PRO A 55 6.12 24.11 0.55
CA PRO A 55 6.38 25.36 -0.16
C PRO A 55 5.13 25.93 -0.84
N ASP A 56 5.08 27.26 -0.99
CA ASP A 56 4.08 27.91 -1.85
C ASP A 56 4.46 27.73 -3.31
N VAL A 57 3.65 26.94 -4.04
CA VAL A 57 3.92 26.50 -5.40
C VAL A 57 2.75 26.89 -6.29
N THR A 58 3.07 27.41 -7.46
CA THR A 58 2.13 27.53 -8.57
C THR A 58 2.24 26.25 -9.41
N ILE A 59 1.16 25.48 -9.48
CA ILE A 59 1.06 24.20 -10.17
C ILE A 59 0.33 24.44 -11.51
N PRO A 60 1.05 24.59 -12.63
CA PRO A 60 0.42 24.77 -13.93
C PRO A 60 -0.35 23.53 -14.36
N GLY A 61 -1.36 23.72 -15.20
CA GLY A 61 -2.00 22.60 -15.89
C GLY A 61 -2.87 21.73 -14.99
N VAL A 62 -3.25 22.18 -13.80
CA VAL A 62 -4.18 21.47 -12.91
C VAL A 62 -5.37 22.33 -12.49
N THR A 63 -6.43 21.69 -12.01
CA THR A 63 -7.62 22.36 -11.47
C THR A 63 -7.51 22.58 -9.96
N ALA A 64 -8.50 23.23 -9.35
CA ALA A 64 -8.51 23.53 -7.91
C ALA A 64 -8.47 22.27 -7.03
N LEU A 65 -9.04 21.16 -7.47
CA LEU A 65 -9.03 19.87 -6.75
C LEU A 65 -7.60 19.36 -6.50
N PHE A 66 -6.70 19.56 -7.45
CA PHE A 66 -5.30 19.14 -7.33
C PHE A 66 -4.54 20.01 -6.32
N TYR A 67 -4.84 21.31 -6.28
CA TYR A 67 -4.33 22.22 -5.24
C TYR A 67 -4.80 21.76 -3.86
N ALA A 68 -6.10 21.47 -3.70
CA ALA A 68 -6.65 21.00 -2.43
C ALA A 68 -5.98 19.69 -1.95
N ALA A 69 -5.70 18.75 -2.87
CA ALA A 69 -4.98 17.53 -2.54
C ALA A 69 -3.51 17.77 -2.14
N TYR A 70 -2.80 18.62 -2.88
CA TYR A 70 -1.40 18.95 -2.61
C TYR A 70 -1.24 19.57 -1.21
N TYR A 71 -2.02 20.63 -0.94
CA TYR A 71 -1.99 21.36 0.33
C TYR A 71 -2.72 20.67 1.49
N GLY A 72 -3.43 19.57 1.23
CA GLY A 72 -4.08 18.78 2.30
C GLY A 72 -5.39 19.34 2.82
N HIS A 73 -6.08 20.15 2.03
CA HIS A 73 -7.36 20.76 2.38
C HIS A 73 -8.52 19.80 2.17
N LYS A 74 -8.75 18.88 3.12
CA LYS A 74 -9.76 17.81 3.00
C LYS A 74 -11.19 18.32 2.74
N GLU A 75 -11.59 19.40 3.41
CA GLU A 75 -12.92 20.00 3.24
C GLU A 75 -13.10 20.55 1.82
N LEU A 76 -12.15 21.37 1.37
CA LEU A 76 -12.14 21.90 0.02
C LEU A 76 -12.10 20.80 -1.03
N PHE A 77 -11.24 19.79 -0.81
CA PHE A 77 -11.13 18.65 -1.71
C PHE A 77 -12.46 17.93 -1.87
N THR A 78 -13.15 17.63 -0.77
CA THR A 78 -14.46 16.97 -0.79
C THR A 78 -15.51 17.81 -1.52
N LYS A 79 -15.50 19.13 -1.31
CA LYS A 79 -16.39 20.07 -1.99
C LYS A 79 -16.20 20.06 -3.51
N LEU A 80 -14.94 20.07 -3.97
CA LEU A 80 -14.57 20.11 -5.39
C LEU A 80 -14.67 18.75 -6.09
N LEU A 81 -14.55 17.64 -5.34
CA LEU A 81 -14.42 16.29 -5.89
C LEU A 81 -15.55 15.95 -6.87
N LYS A 82 -16.81 16.19 -6.49
CA LYS A 82 -18.00 15.92 -7.34
C LYS A 82 -17.98 16.64 -8.69
N HIS A 83 -17.23 17.74 -8.82
CA HIS A 83 -17.17 18.57 -10.01
C HIS A 83 -15.91 18.30 -10.84
N GLU A 84 -14.80 17.97 -10.19
CA GLU A 84 -13.49 17.92 -10.84
C GLU A 84 -12.86 16.51 -10.86
N ILE A 85 -13.55 15.46 -10.37
CA ILE A 85 -13.00 14.09 -10.30
C ILE A 85 -12.48 13.56 -11.65
N GLY A 86 -13.15 13.90 -12.75
CA GLY A 86 -12.74 13.52 -14.11
C GLY A 86 -11.62 14.37 -14.71
N CYS A 87 -11.18 15.42 -14.01
CA CYS A 87 -10.10 16.29 -14.47
C CYS A 87 -8.74 15.60 -14.34
N LYS A 88 -7.80 16.01 -15.19
CA LYS A 88 -6.46 15.42 -15.31
C LYS A 88 -5.42 16.51 -15.49
N THR A 89 -4.18 16.21 -15.10
CA THR A 89 -3.03 17.09 -15.35
C THR A 89 -2.86 17.34 -16.85
N LYS A 90 -2.57 18.58 -17.25
CA LYS A 90 -2.40 18.97 -18.66
C LYS A 90 -0.96 18.89 -19.15
N GLN A 91 0.00 18.84 -18.24
CA GLN A 91 1.43 18.78 -18.52
C GLN A 91 2.14 17.96 -17.45
N ASP A 92 3.39 17.59 -17.73
CA ASP A 92 4.27 16.95 -16.77
C ASP A 92 4.60 17.94 -15.63
N LEU A 93 4.67 17.45 -14.40
CA LEU A 93 4.90 18.27 -13.21
C LEU A 93 6.08 17.72 -12.41
N TYR A 94 6.78 18.64 -11.74
CA TYR A 94 7.76 18.34 -10.72
C TYR A 94 7.31 19.05 -9.46
N LEU A 95 6.80 18.30 -8.48
CA LEU A 95 6.25 18.88 -7.26
C LEU A 95 7.13 18.53 -6.06
N PRO A 96 7.53 19.51 -5.25
CA PRO A 96 8.20 19.25 -3.97
C PRO A 96 7.38 18.30 -3.09
N THR A 97 8.06 17.40 -2.40
CA THR A 97 7.45 16.44 -1.48
C THR A 97 8.23 16.35 -0.19
N ASN A 98 7.57 15.96 0.89
CA ASN A 98 8.20 15.81 2.20
C ASN A 98 9.04 14.52 2.31
N GLU A 99 8.92 13.63 1.33
CA GLU A 99 9.59 12.34 1.30
C GLU A 99 10.20 12.06 -0.06
N TYR A 100 11.42 11.51 -0.05
CA TYR A 100 12.10 10.99 -1.22
C TYR A 100 11.57 9.59 -1.57
N VAL A 101 10.92 9.46 -2.73
CA VAL A 101 10.46 8.17 -3.26
C VAL A 101 11.09 7.91 -4.61
N LYS A 102 12.13 7.05 -4.60
CA LYS A 102 13.00 6.78 -5.77
C LYS A 102 12.23 6.54 -7.07
N PRO A 103 11.16 5.71 -7.12
CA PRO A 103 10.43 5.48 -8.37
C PRO A 103 9.72 6.70 -8.96
N PHE A 104 9.49 7.75 -8.16
CA PHE A 104 8.84 8.99 -8.59
C PHE A 104 9.84 10.14 -8.79
N GLN A 105 11.11 9.94 -8.42
CA GLN A 105 12.21 10.88 -8.66
C GLN A 105 12.78 10.65 -10.07
N GLN A 106 12.25 11.37 -11.06
CA GLN A 106 12.80 11.37 -12.42
C GLN A 106 13.62 12.62 -12.68
N TYR A 107 14.64 12.51 -13.53
CA TYR A 107 15.47 13.63 -13.93
C TYR A 107 14.64 14.82 -14.44
N ILE A 108 14.93 16.01 -13.90
CA ILE A 108 14.27 17.26 -14.29
C ILE A 108 14.84 17.69 -15.64
N ARG A 109 14.01 17.59 -16.70
CA ARG A 109 14.41 17.99 -18.06
C ARG A 109 14.29 19.50 -18.30
N ASP A 110 13.41 20.15 -17.55
CA ASP A 110 13.19 21.60 -17.65
C ASP A 110 14.21 22.34 -16.77
N LEU A 111 15.16 23.02 -17.42
CA LEU A 111 16.21 23.79 -16.73
C LEU A 111 15.64 24.89 -15.82
N SER A 112 14.49 25.48 -16.18
CA SER A 112 13.86 26.52 -15.35
C SER A 112 13.33 25.96 -14.03
N VAL A 113 12.78 24.74 -14.06
CA VAL A 113 12.34 24.00 -12.87
C VAL A 113 13.55 23.59 -12.04
N GLN A 114 14.60 23.07 -12.67
CA GLN A 114 15.83 22.67 -11.97
C GLN A 114 16.47 23.86 -11.23
N VAL A 115 16.63 25.00 -11.90
CA VAL A 115 17.17 26.23 -11.28
C VAL A 115 16.31 26.69 -10.11
N MET A 116 14.99 26.55 -10.19
CA MET A 116 14.12 26.86 -9.07
C MET A 116 14.31 25.88 -7.90
N PHE A 117 14.44 24.59 -8.17
CA PHE A 117 14.66 23.59 -7.13
C PHE A 117 16.00 23.83 -6.42
N ASP A 118 17.06 24.13 -7.18
CA ASP A 118 18.37 24.46 -6.64
C ASP A 118 18.33 25.73 -5.78
N ARG A 119 17.68 26.80 -6.27
CA ARG A 119 17.50 28.05 -5.51
C ARG A 119 16.77 27.84 -4.18
N HIS A 120 15.77 26.96 -4.18
CA HIS A 120 14.95 26.66 -3.02
C HIS A 120 15.44 25.42 -2.24
N GLN A 121 16.61 24.87 -2.58
CA GLN A 121 17.19 23.70 -1.91
C GLN A 121 16.23 22.50 -1.80
N ILE A 122 15.38 22.30 -2.83
CA ILE A 122 14.41 21.20 -2.85
C ILE A 122 15.14 19.89 -3.17
N GLN A 123 15.27 19.03 -2.16
CA GLN A 123 15.93 17.73 -2.29
C GLN A 123 14.96 16.61 -2.68
N SER A 124 13.70 16.73 -2.25
CA SER A 124 12.66 15.72 -2.42
C SER A 124 11.53 16.26 -3.29
N TYR A 125 11.21 15.52 -4.36
CA TYR A 125 10.11 15.83 -5.25
C TYR A 125 9.56 14.56 -5.91
N SER A 126 8.39 14.71 -6.51
CA SER A 126 7.76 13.72 -7.37
C SER A 126 7.57 14.26 -8.78
N PHE A 127 7.99 13.47 -9.77
CA PHE A 127 7.63 13.66 -11.16
C PHE A 127 6.25 13.04 -11.42
N ILE A 128 5.34 13.85 -11.95
CA ILE A 128 3.97 13.46 -12.24
C ILE A 128 3.77 13.61 -13.75
N PRO A 129 3.59 12.50 -14.50
CA PRO A 129 3.27 12.58 -15.92
C PRO A 129 1.97 13.33 -16.17
N SER A 130 1.91 14.01 -17.31
CA SER A 130 0.68 14.54 -17.90
C SER A 130 -0.42 13.48 -18.02
N ASP A 131 -1.66 13.95 -18.17
CA ASP A 131 -2.85 13.10 -18.22
C ASP A 131 -3.02 12.22 -16.97
N SER A 132 -2.49 12.64 -15.81
CA SER A 132 -2.72 11.94 -14.54
C SER A 132 -4.04 12.37 -13.92
N THR A 133 -4.87 11.41 -13.50
CA THR A 133 -6.10 11.66 -12.73
C THR A 133 -5.78 12.09 -11.31
N ILE A 134 -6.79 12.58 -10.59
CA ILE A 134 -6.62 12.94 -9.16
C ILE A 134 -6.17 11.76 -8.30
N LEU A 135 -6.63 10.53 -8.59
CA LEU A 135 -6.19 9.31 -7.89
C LEU A 135 -4.68 9.07 -8.07
N GLN A 136 -4.19 9.18 -9.30
CA GLN A 136 -2.78 8.99 -9.63
C GLN A 136 -1.93 10.12 -9.05
N PHE A 137 -2.40 11.36 -9.14
CA PHE A 137 -1.76 12.52 -8.55
C PHE A 137 -1.53 12.33 -7.05
N CYS A 138 -2.57 11.96 -6.29
CA CYS A 138 -2.46 11.68 -4.86
C CYS A 138 -1.44 10.57 -4.55
N ALA A 139 -1.33 9.54 -5.39
CA ALA A 139 -0.33 8.50 -5.22
C ALA A 139 1.10 9.03 -5.39
N TYR A 140 1.36 9.88 -6.40
CA TYR A 140 2.66 10.50 -6.60
C TYR A 140 3.07 11.47 -5.48
N ILE A 141 2.11 12.23 -4.93
CA ILE A 141 2.39 13.15 -3.81
C ILE A 141 2.23 12.50 -2.43
N HIS A 142 2.11 11.16 -2.39
CA HIS A 142 2.05 10.36 -1.16
C HIS A 142 0.83 10.64 -0.26
N ARG A 143 -0.25 11.21 -0.81
CA ARG A 143 -1.51 11.53 -0.13
C ARG A 143 -2.52 10.39 -0.24
N ILE A 144 -2.16 9.24 0.32
CA ILE A 144 -3.01 8.05 0.29
C ILE A 144 -4.33 8.28 1.02
N ASP A 145 -4.32 9.11 2.07
CA ASP A 145 -5.52 9.53 2.78
C ASP A 145 -6.56 10.20 1.86
N PHE A 146 -6.13 10.91 0.82
CA PHE A 146 -7.04 11.52 -0.16
C PHE A 146 -7.61 10.49 -1.15
N ILE A 147 -6.87 9.41 -1.42
CA ILE A 147 -7.39 8.29 -2.21
C ILE A 147 -8.47 7.56 -1.40
N GLU A 148 -8.24 7.33 -0.10
CA GLU A 148 -9.24 6.76 0.80
C GLU A 148 -10.51 7.61 0.83
N LEU A 149 -10.39 8.94 0.94
CA LEU A 149 -11.53 9.85 0.87
C LEU A 149 -12.34 9.72 -0.43
N ILE A 150 -11.68 9.54 -1.58
CA ILE A 150 -12.38 9.30 -2.85
C ILE A 150 -13.14 7.97 -2.81
N PHE A 151 -12.52 6.91 -2.29
CA PHE A 151 -13.10 5.58 -2.25
C PHE A 151 -14.23 5.43 -1.22
N GLU A 152 -14.15 6.16 -0.11
CA GLU A 152 -15.22 6.25 0.90
C GLU A 152 -16.37 7.13 0.44
N GLY A 153 -16.11 8.07 -0.47
CA GLY A 153 -17.12 8.89 -1.10
C GLY A 153 -18.06 8.09 -2.00
N SER A 154 -19.34 8.47 -2.04
CA SER A 154 -20.37 7.88 -2.91
C SER A 154 -20.28 8.31 -4.40
N THR A 155 -19.11 8.80 -4.83
CA THR A 155 -18.93 9.31 -6.20
C THR A 155 -18.52 8.18 -7.13
N ASP A 156 -19.11 8.10 -8.33
CA ASP A 156 -18.66 7.14 -9.35
C ASP A 156 -17.28 7.55 -9.90
N PHE A 157 -16.26 6.80 -9.51
CA PHE A 157 -14.87 6.95 -9.98
C PHE A 157 -14.43 5.83 -10.93
N SER A 158 -15.35 4.98 -11.40
CA SER A 158 -15.04 3.83 -12.27
C SER A 158 -14.27 4.24 -13.54
N HIS A 159 -14.63 5.38 -14.11
CA HIS A 159 -14.02 5.93 -15.33
C HIS A 159 -12.58 6.43 -15.13
N ILE A 160 -12.20 6.89 -13.93
CA ILE A 160 -10.82 7.33 -13.65
C ILE A 160 -9.95 6.22 -13.05
N LEU A 161 -10.55 5.17 -12.47
CA LEU A 161 -9.82 4.12 -11.77
C LEU A 161 -8.91 3.31 -12.71
N ASN A 162 -9.40 3.00 -13.91
CA ASN A 162 -8.67 2.25 -14.93
C ASN A 162 -7.86 3.14 -15.89
N HIS A 163 -7.85 4.46 -15.64
CA HIS A 163 -7.12 5.42 -16.47
C HIS A 163 -5.61 5.16 -16.42
N LYS A 164 -4.93 5.50 -17.52
CA LYS A 164 -3.47 5.41 -17.67
C LYS A 164 -2.95 6.79 -18.02
N ASN A 165 -2.01 7.30 -17.24
CA ASN A 165 -1.38 8.58 -17.57
C ASN A 165 -0.46 8.48 -18.79
N SER A 166 0.15 9.60 -19.20
CA SER A 166 1.08 9.63 -20.34
C SER A 166 2.32 8.75 -20.15
N GLY A 167 2.67 8.44 -18.89
CA GLY A 167 3.70 7.47 -18.53
C GLY A 167 3.25 6.00 -18.63
N ALA A 168 2.04 5.74 -19.15
CA ALA A 168 1.42 4.42 -19.21
C ALA A 168 1.38 3.74 -17.82
N GLN A 169 0.96 4.46 -16.79
CA GLN A 169 0.80 3.93 -15.43
C GLN A 169 -0.64 4.09 -14.97
N ASN A 170 -1.24 3.00 -14.46
CA ASN A 170 -2.53 3.05 -13.76
C ASN A 170 -2.31 3.18 -12.25
N LEU A 171 -3.40 3.35 -11.48
CA LEU A 171 -3.30 3.57 -10.04
C LEU A 171 -2.59 2.42 -9.31
N LEU A 172 -2.95 1.16 -9.60
CA LEU A 172 -2.32 -0.01 -8.98
C LEU A 172 -0.81 -0.05 -9.23
N PHE A 173 -0.37 0.32 -10.44
CA PHE A 173 1.05 0.44 -10.78
C PHE A 173 1.79 1.42 -9.85
N LEU A 174 1.17 2.55 -9.53
CA LEU A 174 1.74 3.58 -8.66
C LEU A 174 1.75 3.13 -7.20
N LEU A 175 0.66 2.54 -6.72
CA LEU A 175 0.56 2.02 -5.35
C LEU A 175 1.56 0.89 -5.08
N LEU A 176 1.91 0.10 -6.10
CA LEU A 176 2.98 -0.90 -6.00
C LEU A 176 4.37 -0.29 -5.95
N LYS A 177 4.57 0.94 -6.42
CA LYS A 177 5.87 1.64 -6.35
C LYS A 177 6.08 2.36 -5.01
N TYR A 178 5.01 2.63 -4.27
CA TYR A 178 5.06 3.29 -2.97
C TYR A 178 4.82 2.27 -1.84
N ASP A 179 5.78 2.08 -0.94
CA ASP A 179 5.66 1.03 0.09
C ASP A 179 4.55 1.31 1.12
N LYS A 180 4.36 2.58 1.48
CA LYS A 180 3.42 2.98 2.54
C LYS A 180 1.95 3.00 2.09
N SER A 181 1.66 2.95 0.79
CA SER A 181 0.26 2.83 0.34
C SER A 181 -0.36 1.49 0.69
N PHE A 182 0.45 0.46 0.80
CA PHE A 182 -0.03 -0.90 0.76
C PHE A 182 -1.00 -1.27 1.89
N SER A 183 -0.60 -1.00 3.14
CA SER A 183 -1.41 -1.33 4.31
C SER A 183 -2.75 -0.59 4.34
N LYS A 184 -2.77 0.66 3.88
CA LYS A 184 -3.98 1.49 3.82
C LYS A 184 -4.95 1.04 2.73
N MET A 185 -4.42 0.59 1.59
CA MET A 185 -5.23 0.23 0.43
C MET A 185 -5.78 -1.20 0.48
N ALA A 186 -5.36 -2.01 1.46
CA ALA A 186 -5.80 -3.41 1.59
C ALA A 186 -7.33 -3.56 1.71
N LYS A 187 -8.03 -2.63 2.39
CA LYS A 187 -9.50 -2.63 2.51
C LYS A 187 -10.23 -2.37 1.19
N TYR A 188 -9.57 -1.79 0.19
CA TYR A 188 -10.14 -1.46 -1.12
C TYR A 188 -9.71 -2.41 -2.23
N VAL A 189 -9.15 -3.54 -1.85
CA VAL A 189 -8.56 -4.52 -2.75
C VAL A 189 -9.43 -4.87 -3.96
N THR A 190 -10.74 -5.05 -3.76
CA THR A 190 -11.69 -5.46 -4.79
C THR A 190 -11.85 -4.44 -5.91
N LEU A 191 -11.56 -3.16 -5.66
CA LEU A 191 -11.61 -2.10 -6.68
C LEU A 191 -10.51 -2.28 -7.75
N PHE A 192 -9.43 -2.98 -7.41
CA PHE A 192 -8.25 -3.11 -8.27
C PHE A 192 -8.30 -4.31 -9.23
N ASN A 193 -9.32 -5.17 -9.16
CA ASN A 193 -9.40 -6.40 -9.95
C ASN A 193 -9.27 -6.12 -11.46
N GLY A 194 -9.91 -5.06 -11.96
CA GLY A 194 -9.84 -4.65 -13.37
C GLY A 194 -8.45 -4.18 -13.82
N GLN A 195 -7.60 -3.77 -12.88
CA GLN A 195 -6.25 -3.26 -13.13
C GLN A 195 -5.18 -4.36 -13.16
N VAL A 196 -5.49 -5.57 -12.68
CA VAL A 196 -4.50 -6.68 -12.61
C VAL A 196 -4.03 -7.13 -14.01
N LYS A 197 -4.91 -7.07 -15.00
CA LYS A 197 -4.57 -7.41 -16.40
C LYS A 197 -3.77 -6.33 -17.13
N TYR A 198 -3.47 -5.22 -16.47
CA TYR A 198 -2.81 -4.11 -17.14
C TYR A 198 -1.36 -4.46 -17.48
N GLU A 199 -1.01 -4.25 -18.75
CA GLU A 199 0.33 -4.35 -19.30
C GLU A 199 0.62 -3.07 -20.11
N ASN A 200 1.78 -2.46 -19.86
CA ASN A 200 2.21 -1.30 -20.61
C ASN A 200 2.87 -1.70 -21.95
N HIS A 201 3.24 -0.71 -22.76
CA HIS A 201 3.85 -0.95 -24.07
C HIS A 201 5.26 -1.59 -24.01
N LEU A 202 5.89 -1.63 -22.83
CA LEU A 202 7.17 -2.31 -22.58
C LEU A 202 6.97 -3.77 -22.13
N GLY A 203 5.74 -4.27 -22.08
CA GLY A 203 5.41 -5.60 -21.56
C GLY A 203 5.44 -5.71 -20.03
N GLU A 204 5.58 -4.58 -19.32
CA GLU A 204 5.55 -4.57 -17.86
C GLU A 204 4.11 -4.58 -17.37
N ASN A 205 3.76 -5.57 -16.55
CA ASN A 205 2.47 -5.71 -15.90
C ASN A 205 2.61 -5.62 -14.36
N VAL A 206 1.48 -5.56 -13.66
CA VAL A 206 1.48 -5.39 -12.19
C VAL A 206 2.09 -6.59 -11.45
N ALA A 207 2.00 -7.82 -11.97
CA ALA A 207 2.63 -8.98 -11.36
C ALA A 207 4.15 -8.88 -11.49
N ASN A 208 4.65 -8.56 -12.68
CA ASN A 208 6.09 -8.35 -12.93
C ASN A 208 6.63 -7.23 -12.03
N LEU A 209 5.89 -6.12 -11.90
CA LEU A 209 6.28 -5.02 -11.03
C LEU A 209 6.29 -5.44 -9.55
N ALA A 210 5.26 -6.15 -9.09
CA ALA A 210 5.17 -6.62 -7.72
C ALA A 210 6.33 -7.57 -7.36
N VAL A 211 6.71 -8.46 -8.30
CA VAL A 211 7.92 -9.30 -8.18
C VAL A 211 9.17 -8.44 -8.02
N LYS A 212 9.33 -7.34 -8.76
CA LYS A 212 10.50 -6.44 -8.62
C LYS A 212 10.51 -5.72 -7.28
N CYS A 213 9.34 -5.34 -6.75
CA CYS A 213 9.24 -4.56 -5.52
C CYS A 213 9.46 -5.41 -4.25
N SER A 214 8.57 -6.35 -3.93
CA SER A 214 8.71 -7.17 -2.71
C SER A 214 7.83 -8.43 -2.74
N PRO A 215 8.20 -9.48 -1.98
CA PRO A 215 7.36 -10.66 -1.79
C PRO A 215 5.95 -10.31 -1.27
N LYS A 216 5.84 -9.37 -0.33
CA LYS A 216 4.54 -8.91 0.22
C LYS A 216 3.64 -8.32 -0.88
N LYS A 217 4.19 -7.48 -1.75
CA LYS A 217 3.46 -6.88 -2.88
C LYS A 217 3.05 -7.92 -3.91
N LEU A 218 3.89 -8.92 -4.16
CA LEU A 218 3.54 -10.04 -5.01
C LEU A 218 2.35 -10.83 -4.44
N SER A 219 2.45 -11.27 -3.19
CA SER A 219 1.38 -11.99 -2.51
C SER A 219 0.06 -11.23 -2.54
N PHE A 220 0.10 -9.91 -2.41
CA PHE A 220 -1.09 -9.09 -2.60
C PHE A 220 -1.67 -9.21 -3.98
N VAL A 221 -0.91 -8.86 -5.02
CA VAL A 221 -1.42 -8.85 -6.39
C VAL A 221 -2.05 -10.20 -6.73
N LEU A 222 -1.48 -11.31 -6.25
CA LEU A 222 -2.04 -12.63 -6.42
C LEU A 222 -3.32 -12.86 -5.63
N ALA A 223 -3.40 -12.37 -4.37
CA ALA A 223 -4.61 -12.42 -3.56
C ALA A 223 -5.78 -11.59 -4.15
N ILE A 224 -5.46 -10.49 -4.83
CA ILE A 224 -6.47 -9.61 -5.47
C ILE A 224 -6.89 -10.10 -6.87
N THR A 225 -6.18 -11.09 -7.43
CA THR A 225 -6.46 -11.56 -8.78
C THR A 225 -7.78 -12.35 -8.80
N ASP A 226 -8.75 -11.84 -9.57
CA ASP A 226 -10.02 -12.52 -9.86
C ASP A 226 -9.80 -13.83 -10.65
N PRO A 227 -10.62 -14.91 -10.48
CA PRO A 227 -10.34 -16.17 -11.16
C PRO A 227 -10.31 -16.03 -12.68
N ILE A 228 -11.11 -15.10 -13.22
CA ILE A 228 -11.15 -14.81 -14.66
C ILE A 228 -9.79 -14.33 -15.18
N ASN A 229 -8.93 -13.80 -14.30
CA ASN A 229 -7.60 -13.29 -14.63
C ASN A 229 -6.45 -14.26 -14.26
N TYR A 230 -6.73 -15.46 -13.71
CA TYR A 230 -5.66 -16.39 -13.30
C TYR A 230 -4.80 -16.86 -14.45
N ASP A 231 -5.37 -17.19 -15.61
CA ASP A 231 -4.59 -17.63 -16.75
C ASP A 231 -3.60 -16.56 -17.23
N PHE A 232 -4.03 -15.29 -17.21
CA PHE A 232 -3.16 -14.16 -17.52
C PHE A 232 -2.03 -14.04 -16.48
N ALA A 233 -2.36 -14.04 -15.19
CA ALA A 233 -1.37 -13.92 -14.11
C ALA A 233 -0.36 -15.07 -14.15
N VAL A 234 -0.81 -16.32 -14.28
CA VAL A 234 0.04 -17.51 -14.38
C VAL A 234 0.95 -17.44 -15.61
N LYS A 235 0.42 -17.04 -16.78
CA LYS A 235 1.23 -16.85 -17.98
C LYS A 235 2.37 -15.86 -17.73
N LYS A 236 2.05 -14.69 -17.17
CA LYS A 236 3.04 -13.63 -16.89
C LYS A 236 4.05 -14.02 -15.83
N LEU A 237 3.64 -14.73 -14.78
CA LEU A 237 4.57 -15.23 -13.77
C LEU A 237 5.53 -16.29 -14.32
N LYS A 238 5.09 -17.14 -15.26
CA LYS A 238 5.97 -18.12 -15.93
C LYS A 238 7.03 -17.47 -16.83
N GLU A 239 6.75 -16.29 -17.37
CA GLU A 239 7.72 -15.50 -18.14
C GLU A 239 8.85 -14.95 -17.25
N LEU A 240 8.70 -14.96 -15.92
CA LEU A 240 9.71 -14.51 -14.95
C LEU A 240 10.68 -15.65 -14.59
N VAL A 241 11.33 -16.24 -15.60
CA VAL A 241 12.17 -17.45 -15.50
C VAL A 241 13.33 -17.31 -14.50
N ASP A 242 13.75 -16.08 -14.18
CA ASP A 242 14.97 -15.79 -13.41
C ASP A 242 14.75 -15.07 -12.08
N VAL A 243 13.62 -15.29 -11.38
CA VAL A 243 13.46 -14.71 -10.04
C VAL A 243 14.41 -15.40 -9.05
N GLN A 244 15.55 -14.76 -8.78
CA GLN A 244 16.63 -15.31 -7.92
C GLN A 244 16.25 -15.47 -6.45
N ILE A 245 15.11 -14.92 -6.02
CA ILE A 245 14.69 -14.92 -4.62
C ILE A 245 13.75 -16.09 -4.36
N LEU A 246 14.23 -17.06 -3.57
CA LEU A 246 13.52 -18.30 -3.22
C LEU A 246 12.10 -18.02 -2.68
N GLU A 247 11.92 -17.01 -1.82
CA GLU A 247 10.61 -16.64 -1.27
C GLU A 247 9.60 -16.27 -2.38
N LYS A 248 10.04 -15.52 -3.39
CA LYS A 248 9.18 -15.15 -4.53
C LYS A 248 8.86 -16.38 -5.37
N GLN A 249 9.83 -17.28 -5.58
CA GLN A 249 9.59 -18.55 -6.26
C GLN A 249 8.56 -19.41 -5.53
N MET A 250 8.62 -19.46 -4.19
CA MET A 250 7.65 -20.19 -3.37
C MET A 250 6.25 -19.61 -3.49
N ILE A 251 6.10 -18.27 -3.41
CA ILE A 251 4.81 -17.60 -3.60
C ILE A 251 4.23 -17.89 -4.99
N ILE A 252 5.06 -17.81 -6.03
CA ILE A 252 4.64 -18.11 -7.41
C ILE A 252 4.19 -19.56 -7.55
N ARG A 253 4.97 -20.52 -7.02
CA ARG A 253 4.64 -21.95 -7.10
C ARG A 253 3.35 -22.27 -6.35
N ASP A 254 3.17 -21.72 -5.14
CA ASP A 254 1.96 -21.89 -4.34
C ASP A 254 0.72 -21.34 -5.07
N PHE A 255 0.81 -20.14 -5.64
CA PHE A 255 -0.29 -19.56 -6.41
C PHE A 255 -0.65 -20.39 -7.65
N ILE A 256 0.36 -20.85 -8.42
CA ILE A 256 0.14 -21.70 -9.60
C ILE A 256 -0.52 -23.02 -9.20
N GLN A 257 -0.07 -23.64 -8.11
CA GLN A 257 -0.64 -24.88 -7.61
C GLN A 257 -2.11 -24.67 -7.19
N LYS A 258 -2.42 -23.59 -6.47
CA LYS A 258 -3.81 -23.23 -6.11
C LYS A 258 -4.67 -23.02 -7.37
N CYS A 259 -4.17 -22.31 -8.39
CA CYS A 259 -4.81 -22.15 -9.71
C CYS A 259 -5.16 -23.49 -10.35
N GLN A 260 -4.24 -24.45 -10.33
CA GLN A 260 -4.43 -25.77 -10.93
C GLN A 260 -5.45 -26.64 -10.19
N MET A 261 -5.50 -26.54 -8.86
CA MET A 261 -6.44 -27.32 -8.04
C MET A 261 -7.88 -26.79 -8.10
N LYS A 262 -8.12 -25.62 -8.72
CA LYS A 262 -9.41 -24.88 -8.67
C LYS A 262 -9.90 -24.63 -7.23
N ASP A 263 -8.99 -24.66 -6.27
CA ASP A 263 -9.28 -24.58 -4.84
C ASP A 263 -9.27 -23.12 -4.37
N PHE A 264 -10.24 -22.34 -4.86
CA PHE A 264 -10.49 -20.98 -4.38
C PHE A 264 -11.93 -20.87 -3.94
N SER A 265 -12.26 -21.48 -2.80
CA SER A 265 -13.42 -20.99 -2.06
C SER A 265 -13.18 -19.50 -1.73
N ASP A 266 -14.25 -18.70 -1.70
CA ASP A 266 -14.19 -17.30 -1.26
C ASP A 266 -13.56 -17.16 0.15
N GLU A 267 -13.63 -18.21 0.96
CA GLU A 267 -13.01 -18.30 2.28
C GLU A 267 -11.49 -18.33 2.22
N THR A 268 -10.88 -19.06 1.27
CA THR A 268 -9.43 -19.09 1.08
C THR A 268 -8.90 -17.71 0.67
N ARG A 269 -9.68 -16.95 -0.12
CA ARG A 269 -9.37 -15.56 -0.48
C ARG A 269 -9.46 -14.62 0.71
N LYS A 270 -10.55 -14.71 1.47
CA LYS A 270 -10.75 -13.92 2.70
C LYS A 270 -9.65 -14.21 3.72
N ARG A 271 -9.24 -15.47 3.91
CA ARG A 271 -8.14 -15.85 4.79
C ARG A 271 -6.80 -15.28 4.33
N ALA A 272 -6.45 -15.39 3.04
CA ALA A 272 -5.20 -14.83 2.53
C ALA A 272 -5.11 -13.30 2.70
N LEU A 273 -6.23 -12.59 2.50
CA LEU A 273 -6.32 -11.15 2.76
C LEU A 273 -6.25 -10.84 4.27
N HIS A 274 -6.94 -11.63 5.09
CA HIS A 274 -6.94 -11.50 6.54
C HIS A 274 -5.54 -11.74 7.16
N ASP A 275 -4.82 -12.75 6.70
CA ASP A 275 -3.46 -13.07 7.16
C ASP A 275 -2.47 -11.96 6.78
N GLN A 276 -2.66 -11.29 5.64
CA GLN A 276 -1.88 -10.10 5.28
C GLN A 276 -2.19 -8.88 6.17
N VAL A 277 -3.45 -8.71 6.57
CA VAL A 277 -3.82 -7.67 7.55
C VAL A 277 -3.22 -7.97 8.92
N TYR A 278 -3.14 -9.25 9.32
CA TYR A 278 -2.50 -9.67 10.57
C TYR A 278 -0.97 -9.52 10.54
N LEU A 279 -0.31 -9.81 9.41
CA LEU A 279 1.13 -9.53 9.24
C LEU A 279 1.48 -8.03 9.31
N ASN A 280 0.47 -7.14 9.23
CA ASN A 280 0.62 -5.71 9.49
C ASN A 280 0.32 -5.32 10.94
N LYS A 281 -0.34 -6.17 11.75
CA LYS A 281 -0.58 -5.91 13.19
C LYS A 281 0.72 -5.82 13.98
N ASP A 282 1.71 -6.64 13.64
CA ASP A 282 3.03 -6.61 14.31
C ASP A 282 3.78 -5.28 14.09
N ASN A 283 3.43 -4.54 13.02
CA ASN A 283 3.94 -3.18 12.78
C ASN A 283 3.04 -2.09 13.42
N LEU A 284 1.74 -2.35 13.58
CA LEU A 284 0.81 -1.41 14.22
C LEU A 284 0.95 -1.39 15.75
N ALA A 285 1.44 -2.47 16.36
CA ALA A 285 1.80 -2.50 17.78
C ALA A 285 2.92 -1.48 18.14
N GLN A 286 3.65 -0.95 17.14
CA GLN A 286 4.61 0.15 17.33
C GLN A 286 3.97 1.55 17.34
N PHE A 287 2.69 1.68 16.97
CA PHE A 287 1.96 2.95 16.93
C PHE A 287 0.77 2.88 17.89
N GLY A 288 1.05 3.00 19.19
CA GLY A 288 0.06 2.91 20.27
C GLY A 288 -0.94 4.07 20.29
N THR A 289 -1.98 4.02 19.45
CA THR A 289 -3.12 4.95 19.55
C THR A 289 -4.39 4.23 20.00
N GLU A 290 -5.17 4.89 20.85
CA GLU A 290 -6.47 4.39 21.37
C GLU A 290 -7.46 4.05 20.25
N GLU A 291 -7.39 4.74 19.10
CA GLU A 291 -8.21 4.42 17.92
C GLU A 291 -7.91 3.04 17.33
N SER A 292 -6.64 2.61 17.38
CA SER A 292 -6.22 1.28 16.92
C SER A 292 -6.80 0.19 17.82
N LEU A 293 -6.86 0.41 19.14
CA LEU A 293 -7.48 -0.50 20.10
C LEU A 293 -9.01 -0.54 19.95
N SER A 294 -9.66 0.59 19.71
CA SER A 294 -11.11 0.67 19.48
C SER A 294 -11.55 -0.10 18.24
N PHE A 295 -10.82 0.04 17.13
CA PHE A 295 -11.08 -0.73 15.91
C PHE A 295 -10.87 -2.24 16.11
N LEU A 296 -9.84 -2.64 16.87
CA LEU A 296 -9.56 -4.04 17.19
C LEU A 296 -10.64 -4.68 18.05
N ASN A 297 -11.15 -3.97 19.05
CA ASN A 297 -12.25 -4.45 19.88
C ASN A 297 -13.54 -4.63 19.06
N LYS A 298 -13.80 -3.71 18.13
CA LYS A 298 -14.96 -3.79 17.23
C LYS A 298 -14.91 -5.01 16.30
N ILE A 299 -13.72 -5.39 15.83
CA ILE A 299 -13.53 -6.63 15.05
C ILE A 299 -13.63 -7.88 15.93
N TYR A 300 -13.11 -7.83 17.15
CA TYR A 300 -13.22 -8.91 18.12
C TYR A 300 -14.69 -9.19 18.48
N ASP A 301 -15.49 -8.16 18.69
CA ASP A 301 -16.92 -8.28 18.98
C ASP A 301 -17.70 -8.87 17.79
N ILE A 302 -17.31 -8.53 16.56
CA ILE A 302 -17.88 -9.14 15.33
C ILE A 302 -17.54 -10.63 15.26
N SER A 303 -16.36 -11.04 15.74
CA SER A 303 -15.93 -12.45 15.73
C SER A 303 -16.55 -13.31 16.84
N GLN A 304 -17.16 -12.69 17.86
CA GLN A 304 -17.87 -13.38 18.95
C GLN A 304 -19.36 -13.62 18.64
N ASN A 305 -19.81 -13.33 17.42
CA ASN A 305 -21.20 -13.56 17.01
C ASN A 305 -21.49 -15.08 16.89
N SER A 306 -22.61 -15.50 17.47
CA SER A 306 -22.87 -16.89 17.94
C SER A 306 -22.91 -17.97 16.86
N SER A 307 -23.01 -17.62 15.57
CA SER A 307 -22.95 -18.61 14.49
C SER A 307 -21.56 -19.20 14.28
N PHE A 308 -20.50 -18.53 14.75
CA PHE A 308 -19.11 -18.94 14.53
C PHE A 308 -18.58 -19.90 15.60
N GLN A 309 -19.15 -19.88 16.82
CA GLN A 309 -18.68 -20.74 17.91
C GLN A 309 -19.14 -22.20 17.76
N THR A 310 -20.29 -22.45 17.14
CA THR A 310 -20.84 -23.81 16.97
C THR A 310 -20.02 -24.66 16.00
N GLU A 311 -19.50 -24.06 14.92
CA GLU A 311 -18.65 -24.75 13.94
C GLU A 311 -17.23 -25.02 14.46
N ILE A 312 -16.71 -24.17 15.36
CA ILE A 312 -15.38 -24.37 15.96
C ILE A 312 -15.40 -25.51 16.99
N GLU A 313 -16.49 -25.67 17.74
CA GLU A 313 -16.66 -26.76 18.70
C GLU A 313 -16.81 -28.14 18.01
N GLU A 314 -17.48 -28.21 16.85
CA GLU A 314 -17.52 -29.44 16.03
C GLU A 314 -16.14 -29.82 15.46
N TYR A 315 -15.29 -28.83 15.15
CA TYR A 315 -13.95 -29.06 14.59
C TYR A 315 -12.93 -29.53 15.64
N LYS A 316 -13.10 -29.19 16.92
CA LYS A 316 -12.22 -29.63 18.02
C LYS A 316 -12.31 -31.11 18.35
N GLN A 317 -13.29 -31.83 17.82
CA GLN A 317 -13.51 -33.26 18.12
C GLN A 317 -12.74 -34.23 17.20
N GLN A 318 -11.86 -33.76 16.31
CA GLN A 318 -11.07 -34.67 15.45
C GLN A 318 -9.62 -34.89 15.95
N PRO A 319 -9.16 -36.14 16.12
CA PRO A 319 -7.87 -36.49 16.74
C PRO A 319 -6.61 -36.23 15.89
N VAL A 320 -6.73 -35.63 14.71
CA VAL A 320 -5.66 -35.53 13.70
C VAL A 320 -4.58 -34.48 14.05
N GLN A 321 -4.83 -33.57 15.00
CA GLN A 321 -3.91 -32.46 15.31
C GLN A 321 -2.77 -32.81 16.28
N LYS A 322 -2.91 -33.83 17.13
CA LYS A 322 -1.81 -34.22 18.05
C LYS A 322 -0.61 -34.80 17.30
N GLU A 323 -0.84 -35.66 16.31
CA GLU A 323 0.23 -36.34 15.58
C GLU A 323 1.04 -35.37 14.69
N GLN A 324 0.39 -34.38 14.08
CA GLN A 324 1.07 -33.37 13.26
C GLN A 324 1.93 -32.43 14.12
N THR A 325 1.48 -32.10 15.32
CA THR A 325 2.22 -31.26 16.27
C THR A 325 3.47 -31.99 16.77
N THR A 326 3.35 -33.28 17.12
CA THR A 326 4.50 -34.12 17.50
C THR A 326 5.49 -34.30 16.35
N LYS A 327 5.02 -34.54 15.11
CA LYS A 327 5.91 -34.63 13.93
C LYS A 327 6.67 -33.32 13.67
N ARG A 328 6.01 -32.17 13.85
CA ARG A 328 6.61 -30.85 13.67
C ARG A 328 7.68 -30.56 14.74
N LEU A 329 7.41 -30.87 16.00
CA LEU A 329 8.37 -30.71 17.09
C LEU A 329 9.59 -31.64 16.94
N LEU A 330 9.39 -32.89 16.51
CA LEU A 330 10.49 -33.82 16.22
C LEU A 330 11.35 -33.35 15.04
N SER A 331 10.73 -32.73 14.01
CA SER A 331 11.48 -32.14 12.89
C SER A 331 12.33 -30.94 13.32
N MET A 332 11.83 -30.12 14.25
CA MET A 332 12.57 -28.98 14.81
C MET A 332 13.72 -29.45 15.70
N ALA A 333 13.51 -30.47 16.53
CA ALA A 333 14.58 -31.07 17.35
C ALA A 333 15.70 -31.69 16.47
N SER A 334 15.33 -32.35 15.37
CA SER A 334 16.29 -32.88 14.39
C SER A 334 17.08 -31.78 13.67
N TYR A 335 16.42 -30.67 13.36
CA TYR A 335 17.06 -29.50 12.76
C TYR A 335 18.07 -28.85 13.72
N VAL A 336 17.68 -28.65 14.98
CA VAL A 336 18.57 -28.13 16.03
C VAL A 336 19.81 -29.01 16.22
N LYS A 337 19.65 -30.35 16.23
CA LYS A 337 20.75 -31.32 16.29
C LYS A 337 21.72 -31.24 15.11
N LYS A 338 21.25 -30.88 13.91
CA LYS A 338 22.11 -30.70 12.73
C LYS A 338 22.86 -29.37 12.77
N SER A 339 22.26 -28.31 13.31
CA SER A 339 22.91 -27.00 13.49
C SER A 339 23.89 -26.97 14.69
N SER A 340 23.73 -27.84 15.69
CA SER A 340 24.56 -27.86 16.90
C SER A 340 25.96 -28.45 16.72
N TYR A 341 26.25 -29.15 15.61
CA TYR A 341 27.60 -29.62 15.29
C TYR A 341 28.61 -28.50 14.95
N ARG A 342 28.16 -27.24 14.88
CA ARG A 342 29.01 -26.06 14.63
C ARG A 342 28.79 -24.91 15.64
N ALA A 343 27.94 -25.11 16.64
CA ALA A 343 27.61 -24.08 17.62
C ALA A 343 28.53 -24.19 18.85
N SER A 344 28.86 -23.05 19.44
CA SER A 344 29.58 -22.99 20.72
C SER A 344 28.74 -23.53 21.89
N GLU A 345 29.36 -24.01 22.96
CA GLU A 345 28.66 -24.55 24.13
C GLU A 345 27.65 -23.56 24.73
N SER A 346 27.92 -22.25 24.66
CA SER A 346 26.98 -21.23 25.18
C SER A 346 25.71 -21.10 24.33
N GLU A 347 25.83 -21.28 23.01
CA GLU A 347 24.68 -21.26 22.08
C GLU A 347 23.82 -22.52 22.25
N GLN A 348 24.45 -23.68 22.47
CA GLN A 348 23.74 -24.92 22.78
C GLN A 348 22.96 -24.79 24.10
N PHE A 349 23.57 -24.18 25.12
CA PHE A 349 22.92 -23.93 26.41
C PHE A 349 21.74 -22.95 26.30
N GLN A 350 21.87 -21.86 25.52
CA GLN A 350 20.78 -20.91 25.33
C GLN A 350 19.57 -21.54 24.62
N VAL A 351 19.78 -22.31 23.55
CA VAL A 351 18.70 -23.00 22.85
C VAL A 351 17.99 -23.99 23.78
N GLN A 352 18.74 -24.71 24.61
CA GLN A 352 18.19 -25.64 25.58
C GLN A 352 17.32 -24.91 26.64
N GLN A 353 17.78 -23.77 27.14
CA GLN A 353 16.99 -22.96 28.07
C GLN A 353 15.70 -22.43 27.43
N THR A 354 15.76 -21.93 26.19
CA THR A 354 14.57 -21.41 25.49
C THR A 354 13.52 -22.49 25.26
N VAL A 355 13.93 -23.71 24.88
CA VAL A 355 13.01 -24.85 24.70
C VAL A 355 12.36 -25.24 26.02
N LEU A 356 13.13 -25.31 27.11
CA LEU A 356 12.61 -25.64 28.45
C LEU A 356 11.66 -24.57 28.99
N THR A 357 11.95 -23.28 28.76
CA THR A 357 11.06 -22.17 29.15
C THR A 357 9.73 -22.25 28.40
N HIS A 358 9.77 -22.51 27.09
CA HIS A 358 8.56 -22.63 26.29
C HIS A 358 7.70 -23.84 26.69
N HIS A 359 8.34 -24.96 27.05
CA HIS A 359 7.64 -26.17 27.50
C HIS A 359 6.96 -26.00 28.87
N ARG A 360 7.63 -25.30 29.81
CA ARG A 360 7.07 -24.96 31.13
C ARG A 360 5.87 -24.03 31.05
N GLN A 361 5.83 -23.14 30.06
CA GLN A 361 4.71 -22.22 29.86
C GLN A 361 3.44 -22.91 29.35
N ASN A 362 3.56 -24.09 28.74
CA ASN A 362 2.45 -24.80 28.11
C ASN A 362 1.86 -25.94 28.96
N ASN A 363 2.27 -26.09 30.22
CA ASN A 363 1.73 -27.10 31.17
C ASN A 363 1.76 -28.56 30.65
N GLU A 364 2.68 -28.87 29.76
CA GLU A 364 2.91 -30.23 29.29
C GLU A 364 3.89 -30.97 30.22
N ASP A 365 3.70 -32.28 30.34
CA ASP A 365 4.36 -33.16 31.30
C ASP A 365 5.90 -33.16 31.11
N SER A 366 6.58 -32.26 31.81
CA SER A 366 7.98 -31.90 31.56
C SER A 366 8.94 -33.09 31.75
N ASP A 367 8.52 -34.08 32.53
CA ASP A 367 9.27 -35.30 32.81
C ASP A 367 9.35 -36.24 31.59
N LEU A 368 8.30 -36.33 30.78
CA LEU A 368 8.29 -37.18 29.59
C LEU A 368 9.19 -36.59 28.49
N PHE A 369 9.13 -35.26 28.31
CA PHE A 369 9.99 -34.56 27.37
C PHE A 369 11.47 -34.60 27.77
N CYS A 370 11.78 -34.40 29.06
CA CYS A 370 13.17 -34.52 29.54
C CYS A 370 13.73 -35.94 29.34
N ARG A 371 12.91 -36.99 29.54
CA ARG A 371 13.32 -38.38 29.32
C ARG A 371 13.57 -38.69 27.84
N GLN A 372 12.68 -38.23 26.95
CA GLN A 372 12.83 -38.44 25.50
C GLN A 372 13.97 -37.61 24.89
N TYR A 373 14.17 -36.38 25.38
CA TYR A 373 15.27 -35.52 24.95
C TYR A 373 16.64 -36.08 25.39
N ASN A 374 16.74 -36.59 26.63
CA ASN A 374 17.97 -37.23 27.10
C ASN A 374 18.26 -38.55 26.37
N GLN A 375 17.23 -39.31 25.94
CA GLN A 375 17.43 -40.47 25.06
C GLN A 375 18.02 -40.07 23.70
N ILE A 376 17.65 -38.91 23.14
CA ILE A 376 18.17 -38.45 21.83
C ILE A 376 19.62 -37.96 21.90
N LEU A 377 20.07 -37.54 23.09
CA LEU A 377 21.44 -37.06 23.34
C LEU A 377 22.44 -38.19 23.64
N TYR A 378 21.99 -39.35 24.13
CA TYR A 378 22.84 -40.46 24.57
C TYR A 378 22.87 -41.69 23.65
N ILE A 379 22.38 -41.60 22.40
CA ILE A 379 22.35 -42.75 21.47
C ILE A 379 23.71 -43.05 20.80
N ASP A 380 24.74 -42.23 20.96
CA ASP A 380 26.10 -42.58 20.52
C ASP A 380 27.15 -42.23 21.58
N SER A 381 27.30 -43.12 22.55
CA SER A 381 28.52 -43.33 23.34
C SER A 381 28.81 -44.82 23.44
#